data_AF-A0A1W2C194-F1
#
_entry.id   AF-A0A1W2C194-F1
#
_cell.length_a   1.000
_cell.length_b   1.000
_cell.length_c   1.000
_cell.angle_alpha   90.00
_cell.angle_beta   90.00
_cell.angle_gamma   90.00
#
_symmetry.space_group_name_H-M   'P 1'
#
loop_
_entity.id
_entity.type
_entity.pdbx_description
1 polymer ?
#
loop_
_entity_poly.entity_id
_entity_poly.type
_entity_poly.pdbx_seq_one_letter_code
_entity_poly.pdbx_strand_id
1 'polypeptide(L)' 'MVDLSQFSQEHSPEALEARMALLCEDPACSDWLKDAIRSALERDPVDAANDAEILADLLAKRCNSLLGSADRR' A
#
# COMPACT_ATOMS: atom_id res chain seq x y z
N MET A 1 27.76 -22.82 -1.73
CA MET A 1 27.55 -21.72 -2.69
C MET A 1 26.07 -21.39 -2.62
N VAL A 2 25.72 -20.23 -2.07
CA VAL A 2 24.30 -19.84 -1.89
C VAL A 2 23.69 -19.65 -3.28
N ASP A 3 22.53 -20.27 -3.52
CA ASP A 3 21.84 -20.15 -4.79
C ASP A 3 21.18 -18.78 -4.90
N LEU A 4 21.84 -17.87 -5.61
CA LEU A 4 21.38 -16.49 -5.84
C LEU A 4 20.15 -16.43 -6.76
N SER A 5 19.74 -17.52 -7.40
CA SER A 5 18.49 -17.58 -8.16
C SER A 5 17.25 -17.48 -7.27
N GLN A 6 17.36 -17.89 -6.00
CA GLN A 6 16.27 -17.80 -5.03
C GLN A 6 15.95 -16.34 -4.63
N PHE A 7 16.96 -15.47 -4.58
CA PHE A 7 16.77 -14.05 -4.24
C PHE A 7 16.19 -13.22 -5.40
N SER A 8 16.24 -13.73 -6.63
CA SER A 8 15.77 -13.00 -7.79
C SER A 8 14.25 -13.11 -8.02
N GLN A 9 13.57 -14.04 -7.34
CA GLN A 9 12.15 -14.35 -7.58
C GLN A 9 11.19 -13.69 -6.56
N GLU A 10 11.67 -13.26 -5.38
CA GLU A 10 10.80 -12.71 -4.32
C GLU A 10 10.25 -11.30 -4.61
N HIS A 11 10.76 -10.64 -5.65
CA HIS A 11 10.46 -9.26 -5.99
C HIS A 11 9.99 -9.06 -7.44
N SER A 12 9.58 -10.12 -8.14
CA SER A 12 9.04 -9.93 -9.48
C SER A 12 7.76 -9.07 -9.42
N PRO A 13 7.50 -8.21 -10.42
CA PRO A 13 6.27 -7.42 -10.47
C PRO A 13 5.02 -8.29 -10.34
N GLU A 14 5.00 -9.46 -10.97
CA GLU A 14 3.89 -10.41 -10.93
C GLU A 14 3.67 -10.98 -9.52
N ALA A 15 4.74 -11.26 -8.77
CA ALA A 15 4.64 -11.72 -7.39
C ALA A 15 4.11 -10.62 -6.46
N LEU A 16 4.46 -9.35 -6.71
CA LEU A 16 3.93 -8.21 -5.96
C LEU A 16 2.45 -7.96 -6.27
N GLU A 17 2.06 -7.99 -7.54
CA GLU A 17 0.65 -7.88 -7.94
C GLU A 17 -0.20 -9.02 -7.36
N ALA A 18 0.31 -10.26 -7.35
CA ALA A 18 -0.37 -11.39 -6.73
C ALA A 18 -0.59 -11.17 -5.22
N ARG A 19 0.39 -10.58 -4.51
CA ARG A 19 0.24 -10.22 -3.09
C ARG A 19 -0.80 -9.12 -2.89
N MET A 20 -0.84 -8.13 -3.78
CA MET A 20 -1.88 -7.09 -3.75
C MET A 20 -3.27 -7.69 -3.96
N ALA A 21 -3.42 -8.63 -4.90
CA ALA A 21 -4.68 -9.36 -5.10
C ALA A 21 -5.09 -10.17 -3.86
N LEU A 22 -4.15 -10.82 -3.17
CA LEU A 22 -4.44 -11.52 -1.91
C LEU A 22 -4.98 -10.58 -0.82
N LEU A 23 -4.46 -9.35 -0.72
CA LEU A 23 -4.99 -8.35 0.22
C LEU A 23 -6.44 -7.94 -0.14
N CYS A 24 -6.80 -7.94 -1.42
CA CYS A 24 -8.18 -7.67 -1.85
C CYS A 24 -9.18 -8.75 -1.41
N GLU A 25 -8.72 -10.00 -1.29
CA GLU A 25 -9.55 -11.13 -0.88
C GLU A 25 -9.58 -11.34 0.65
N ASP A 26 -8.66 -10.73 1.39
CA ASP A 26 -8.59 -10.86 2.85
C ASP A 26 -9.77 -10.12 3.53
N PRO A 27 -10.68 -10.83 4.24
CA PRO A 27 -11.78 -10.19 4.95
C PRO A 27 -11.33 -9.28 6.10
N ALA A 28 -10.09 -9.42 6.60
CA ALA A 28 -9.52 -8.54 7.61
C ALA A 28 -9.03 -7.20 7.04
N CYS A 29 -8.80 -7.11 5.73
CA CYS A 29 -8.46 -5.84 5.08
C CYS A 29 -9.70 -4.95 4.94
N SER A 30 -9.54 -3.67 5.24
CA SER A 30 -10.63 -2.69 5.12
C SER A 30 -11.02 -2.48 3.66
N ASP A 31 -12.31 -2.24 3.40
CA ASP A 31 -12.81 -2.00 2.04
C ASP A 31 -12.09 -0.81 1.38
N TRP A 32 -11.78 0.24 2.16
CA TRP A 32 -11.01 1.38 1.67
C TRP A 32 -9.63 0.99 1.11
N LEU A 33 -8.90 0.10 1.81
CA LEU A 33 -7.59 -0.36 1.33
C LEU A 33 -7.74 -1.24 0.08
N LYS A 34 -8.76 -2.09 0.03
CA LYS A 34 -9.04 -2.95 -1.13
C LYS A 34 -9.36 -2.11 -2.37
N ASP A 35 -10.18 -1.08 -2.21
CA ASP A 35 -10.53 -0.16 -3.29
C ASP A 35 -9.30 0.62 -3.77
N ALA A 36 -8.46 1.11 -2.85
CA ALA A 36 -7.21 1.78 -3.19
C ALA A 36 -6.25 0.88 -3.98
N ILE A 37 -6.13 -0.40 -3.60
CA ILE A 37 -5.33 -1.39 -4.34
C ILE A 37 -5.91 -1.64 -5.73
N ARG A 38 -7.23 -1.86 -5.84
CA ARG A 38 -7.89 -2.09 -7.14
C ARG A 38 -7.70 -0.89 -8.08
N SER A 39 -7.88 0.34 -7.59
CA SER A 39 -7.62 1.55 -8.38
C SER A 39 -6.15 1.74 -8.73
N ALA A 40 -5.21 1.32 -7.88
CA ALA A 40 -3.77 1.42 -8.19
C ALA A 40 -3.35 0.45 -9.31
N LEU A 41 -3.92 -0.76 -9.36
CA LEU A 41 -3.61 -1.77 -10.38
C LEU A 41 -4.07 -1.37 -11.79
N GLU A 42 -4.99 -0.41 -11.92
CA GLU A 42 -5.49 0.09 -13.21
C GLU A 42 -4.69 1.28 -13.77
N ARG A 43 -3.68 1.77 -13.03
CA ARG A 43 -2.94 3.01 -13.33
C ARG A 43 -1.50 2.73 -13.74
N ASP A 44 -0.86 3.78 -14.29
CA ASP A 44 0.59 3.78 -14.41
C ASP A 44 1.24 3.58 -13.03
N PRO A 45 2.17 2.64 -12.86
CA PRO A 45 2.72 2.28 -11.56
C PRO A 45 3.55 3.39 -10.93
N VAL A 46 4.15 4.29 -11.73
CA VAL A 46 4.91 5.44 -11.20
C VAL A 46 3.95 6.47 -10.61
N ASP A 47 2.86 6.78 -11.33
CA ASP A 47 1.83 7.70 -10.83
C ASP A 47 1.11 7.14 -9.60
N ALA A 48 0.76 5.86 -9.61
CA ALA A 48 0.09 5.21 -8.48
C ALA A 48 0.95 5.21 -7.21
N ALA A 49 2.26 4.95 -7.34
CA ALA A 49 3.18 4.97 -6.20
C ALA A 49 3.35 6.39 -5.64
N ASN A 50 3.53 7.40 -6.50
CA ASN A 50 3.66 8.80 -6.08
C ASN A 50 2.40 9.30 -5.36
N ASP A 51 1.22 9.00 -5.89
CA ASP A 51 -0.05 9.39 -5.26
C ASP A 51 -0.27 8.70 -3.91
N ALA A 52 0.13 7.43 -3.79
CA ALA A 52 0.04 6.69 -2.53
C ALA A 52 0.96 7.29 -1.46
N GLU A 53 2.17 7.74 -1.81
CA GLU A 53 3.09 8.41 -0.88
C GLU A 53 2.49 9.73 -0.38
N ILE A 54 1.98 10.56 -1.30
CA ILE A 54 1.31 11.83 -0.95
C ILE A 54 0.11 11.58 -0.04
N LEU A 55 -0.72 10.60 -0.37
CA LEU A 55 -1.90 10.24 0.42
C LEU A 55 -1.52 9.77 1.83
N ALA A 56 -0.50 8.91 1.95
CA ALA A 56 -0.02 8.42 3.24
C ALA A 56 0.47 9.56 4.14
N ASP A 57 1.25 10.48 3.59
CA ASP A 57 1.73 11.67 4.31
C ASP A 57 0.56 12.57 4.80
N LEU A 58 -0.43 12.83 3.93
CA LEU A 58 -1.61 13.62 4.29
C LEU A 58 -2.46 12.94 5.37
N LEU A 59 -2.67 11.63 5.27
CA LEU A 59 -3.42 10.86 6.28
C LEU A 59 -2.69 10.85 7.63
N ALA A 60 -1.36 10.71 7.63
CA ALA A 60 -0.55 10.80 8.84
C ALA A 60 -0.66 12.18 9.50
N LYS A 61 -0.48 13.26 8.71
CA LYS A 61 -0.65 14.65 9.19
C LYS A 61 -2.04 14.91 9.73
N ARG A 62 -3.08 14.41 9.04
CA ARG A 62 -4.48 14.51 9.49
C ARG A 62 -4.70 13.78 10.81
N CYS A 63 -4.20 12.56 10.94
CA CYS A 63 -4.30 11.77 12.18
C CYS A 63 -3.64 12.51 13.35
N ASN A 64 -2.40 12.96 13.17
CA ASN A 64 -1.66 13.71 14.19
C ASN A 64 -2.35 15.02 14.57
N SER A 65 -2.92 15.73 13.60
CA SER A 65 -3.68 16.96 13.86
C SER A 65 -4.93 16.69 14.71
N LEU A 66 -5.67 15.62 14.43
CA LEU A 66 -6.87 15.25 15.19
C LEU A 66 -6.54 14.77 16.61
N LEU A 67 -5.49 13.95 16.77
CA LEU A 67 -5.07 13.42 18.08
C LEU A 67 -4.36 14.49 18.92
N GLY A 68 -3.46 15.27 18.34
CA GLY A 68 -2.79 16.38 19.02
C GLY A 68 -3.69 17.58 19.34
N SER A 69 -4.87 17.66 18.71
CA SER A 69 -5.93 18.60 19.09
C SER A 69 -6.83 18.07 20.20
N ALA A 70 -6.87 16.75 20.42
CA ALA A 70 -7.64 16.13 21.51
C ALA A 70 -6.94 16.28 22.88
N ASP A 71 -5.61 16.42 22.89
CA ASP A 71 -4.78 16.58 24.10
C ASP A 71 -4.68 18.03 24.62
N ARG A 72 -5.42 18.97 24.02
CA ARG A 72 -5.46 20.41 24.40
C ARG A 72 -6.82 20.87 24.90
N ARG A 73 -7.58 20.01 25.59
CA ARG A 73 -8.85 20.37 26.24
C ARG A 73 -8.88 19.95 27.70
#